data_AF-A0A9D4WPS7-F1
#
_entry.id   AF-A0A9D4WPS7-F1
#
_cell.length_a   1.000
_cell.length_b   1.000
_cell.length_c   1.000
_cell.angle_alpha   90.00
_cell.angle_beta   90.00
_cell.angle_gamma   90.00
#
_symmetry.space_group_name_H-M   'P 1'
#
loop_
_entity.id
_entity.type
_entity.pdbx_description
1 polymer ?
#
loop_
_entity_poly.entity_id
_entity_poly.type
_entity_poly.pdbx_seq_one_letter_code
_entity_poly.pdbx_strand_id
1 'polypeptide(L)'
;MIMVVINLIKDLWRGLHFVLSIQFWRMALLWTLSVLVSHFQLLKDSLFSHKIVYPRCSSSTFPNTPVCVITGATSGLGFSTACKISKEGFVVVIVGRSEQLLSETIRKIKDLNEDAQLKAFQADLSSVESIIKFKDSLRQWLLDSNLHCSVQILINNAGILATSPRVTAEGYDQMIGTNYVGAFVLTKLLLPLLENSPVSSKIVNVTSFTHRAGRVDEGTVSGKKFLSSKHYPYAQVYEYSKRKRHILDELVQATLYL
;
A
#
# COMPACT_ATOMS: atom_id res chain seq x y z
N MET A 1 -8.49 34.01 35.55
CA MET A 1 -8.73 34.79 34.32
C MET A 1 -7.43 35.22 33.62
N ILE A 2 -6.51 35.91 34.30
CA ILE A 2 -5.23 36.40 33.72
C ILE A 2 -4.34 35.28 33.14
N MET A 3 -4.21 34.15 33.84
CA MET A 3 -3.37 33.03 33.39
C MET A 3 -3.89 32.34 32.11
N VAL A 4 -5.20 32.36 31.88
CA VAL A 4 -5.84 31.81 30.67
C VAL A 4 -5.51 32.69 29.46
N VAL A 5 -5.56 34.01 29.63
CA VAL A 5 -5.22 34.98 28.58
C VAL A 5 -3.74 34.88 28.20
N ILE A 6 -2.85 34.73 29.17
CA ILE A 6 -1.40 34.57 28.91
C ILE A 6 -1.11 33.29 28.12
N ASN A 7 -1.75 32.18 28.47
CA ASN A 7 -1.59 30.92 27.74
C ASN A 7 -2.15 31.03 26.31
N LEU A 8 -3.31 31.67 26.13
CA LEU A 8 -3.91 31.91 24.82
C LEU A 8 -2.99 32.73 23.92
N ILE A 9 -2.37 33.79 24.46
CA ILE A 9 -1.41 34.62 23.72
C ILE A 9 -0.17 33.82 23.34
N LYS A 10 0.37 32.98 24.25
CA LYS A 10 1.52 32.11 23.96
C LYS A 10 1.22 31.09 22.87
N ASP A 11 0.04 30.51 22.87
CA ASP A 11 -0.38 29.54 21.85
C ASP A 11 -0.62 30.21 20.50
N LEU A 12 -1.19 31.42 20.49
CA LEU A 12 -1.29 32.26 19.29
C LEU A 12 0.09 32.58 18.71
N TRP A 13 1.05 32.93 19.57
CA TRP A 13 2.42 33.24 19.15
C TRP A 13 3.15 32.01 18.58
N ARG A 14 2.95 30.83 19.18
CA ARG A 14 3.48 29.56 18.64
C ARG A 14 2.85 29.21 17.29
N GLY A 15 1.53 29.41 17.14
CA GLY A 15 0.83 29.23 15.87
C GLY A 15 1.36 30.16 14.80
N LEU A 16 1.57 31.44 15.12
CA LEU A 16 2.12 32.42 14.21
C LEU A 16 3.55 32.05 13.78
N HIS A 17 4.41 31.68 14.74
CA HIS A 17 5.79 31.26 14.44
C HIS A 17 5.83 29.98 13.61
N PHE A 18 4.89 29.05 13.82
CA PHE A 18 4.76 27.86 12.98
C PHE A 18 4.37 28.21 11.54
N VAL A 19 3.34 29.06 11.34
CA VAL A 19 2.90 29.50 10.01
C VAL A 19 3.98 30.31 9.29
N LEU A 20 4.78 31.10 10.02
CA LEU A 20 5.91 31.85 9.48
C LEU A 20 7.17 30.99 9.29
N SER A 21 7.17 29.74 9.73
CA SER A 21 8.35 28.88 9.59
C SER A 21 8.60 28.50 8.14
N ILE A 22 9.88 28.45 7.76
CA ILE A 22 10.31 27.95 6.45
C ILE A 22 9.75 26.54 6.15
N GLN A 23 9.55 25.73 7.19
CA GLN A 23 9.04 24.37 7.09
C GLN A 23 7.56 24.34 6.67
N PHE A 24 6.75 25.21 7.26
CA PHE A 24 5.34 25.35 6.90
C PHE A 24 5.18 25.78 5.44
N TRP A 25 5.90 26.82 5.01
CA TRP A 25 5.86 27.27 3.62
C TRP A 25 6.45 26.26 2.64
N ARG A 26 7.51 25.55 3.03
CA ARG A 26 8.07 24.43 2.25
C ARG A 26 7.03 23.33 2.04
N MET A 27 6.25 22.97 3.06
CA MET A 27 5.16 21.99 2.92
C MET A 27 3.99 22.57 2.13
N ALA A 28 3.50 23.75 2.50
CA ALA A 28 2.33 24.37 1.88
C ALA A 28 2.54 24.66 0.40
N LEU A 29 3.65 25.30 0.01
CA LEU A 29 3.89 25.67 -1.38
C LEU A 29 4.41 24.50 -2.22
N LEU A 30 5.40 23.74 -1.77
CA LEU A 30 5.93 22.66 -2.60
C LEU A 30 4.92 21.53 -2.78
N TRP A 31 4.08 21.25 -1.78
CA TRP A 31 3.09 20.18 -1.92
C TRP A 31 1.91 20.63 -2.78
N THR A 32 1.39 21.84 -2.59
CA THR A 32 0.33 22.35 -3.47
C THR A 32 0.82 22.49 -4.89
N LEU A 33 2.02 23.03 -5.11
CA LEU A 33 2.62 23.13 -6.44
C LEU A 33 2.88 21.75 -7.04
N SER A 34 3.40 20.78 -6.27
CA SER A 34 3.57 19.40 -6.76
C SER A 34 2.24 18.76 -7.14
N VAL A 35 1.19 18.93 -6.33
CA VAL A 35 -0.14 18.39 -6.62
C VAL A 35 -0.71 19.05 -7.87
N LEU A 36 -0.58 20.37 -7.99
CA LEU A 36 -1.03 21.13 -9.17
C LEU A 36 -0.27 20.71 -10.43
N VAL A 37 1.06 20.54 -10.35
CA VAL A 37 1.89 20.06 -11.46
C VAL A 37 1.49 18.64 -11.83
N SER A 38 1.28 17.73 -10.87
CA SER A 38 0.80 16.38 -11.16
C SER A 38 -0.59 16.37 -11.79
N HIS A 39 -1.51 17.21 -11.33
CA HIS A 39 -2.85 17.33 -11.94
C HIS A 39 -2.76 17.94 -13.33
N PHE A 40 -1.91 18.94 -13.54
CA PHE A 40 -1.70 19.55 -14.84
C PHE A 40 -1.04 18.55 -15.81
N GLN A 41 -0.08 17.74 -15.34
CA GLN A 41 0.51 16.65 -16.12
C GLN A 41 -0.55 15.62 -16.47
N LEU A 42 -1.37 15.16 -15.52
CA LEU A 42 -2.46 14.22 -15.78
C LEU A 42 -3.53 14.80 -16.72
N LEU A 43 -3.85 16.09 -16.61
CA LEU A 43 -4.79 16.78 -17.47
C LEU A 43 -4.22 16.93 -18.88
N LYS A 44 -2.95 17.34 -19.00
CA LYS A 44 -2.24 17.42 -20.28
C LYS A 44 -2.14 16.04 -20.91
N ASP A 45 -1.79 15.01 -20.15
CA ASP A 45 -1.76 13.63 -20.61
C ASP A 45 -3.16 13.11 -20.93
N SER A 46 -4.23 13.59 -20.29
CA SER A 46 -5.61 13.24 -20.66
C SER A 46 -6.08 13.96 -21.93
N LEU A 47 -5.63 15.19 -22.17
CA LEU A 47 -6.01 16.01 -23.33
C LEU A 47 -5.15 15.70 -24.57
N PHE A 48 -3.89 15.33 -24.37
CA PHE A 48 -2.91 15.02 -25.41
C PHE A 48 -2.51 13.55 -25.43
N SER A 49 -3.14 12.68 -24.61
CA SER A 49 -3.05 11.23 -24.84
C SER A 49 -3.66 10.92 -26.19
N HIS A 50 -2.79 10.66 -27.17
CA HIS A 50 -2.97 9.40 -27.87
C HIS A 50 -3.16 8.34 -26.79
N LYS A 51 -4.27 7.58 -26.80
CA LYS A 51 -4.44 6.41 -25.94
C LYS A 51 -3.09 5.71 -25.92
N ILE A 52 -2.34 5.83 -24.82
CA ILE A 52 -1.14 5.04 -24.66
C ILE A 52 -1.71 3.63 -24.53
N VAL A 53 -1.74 2.93 -25.66
CA VAL A 53 -2.09 1.53 -25.71
C VAL A 53 -0.86 0.87 -25.13
N TYR A 54 -0.81 0.78 -23.80
CA TYR A 54 -0.01 -0.27 -23.18
C TYR A 54 -0.45 -1.56 -23.86
N PRO A 55 0.48 -2.38 -24.37
CA PRO A 55 0.11 -3.68 -24.92
C PRO A 55 -0.71 -4.36 -23.85
N ARG A 56 -2.02 -4.52 -24.12
CA ARG A 56 -2.88 -5.27 -23.23
C ARG A 56 -2.29 -6.66 -23.16
N CYS A 57 -2.43 -7.33 -22.02
CA CYS A 57 -2.19 -8.77 -21.99
C CYS A 57 -3.10 -9.37 -23.06
N SER A 58 -2.51 -9.71 -24.20
CA SER A 58 -3.19 -10.42 -25.26
C SER A 58 -3.39 -11.83 -24.74
N SER A 59 -4.58 -12.38 -24.93
CA SER A 59 -4.83 -13.81 -24.72
C SER A 59 -3.85 -14.70 -25.50
N SER A 60 -3.16 -14.17 -26.52
CA SER A 60 -2.11 -14.88 -27.26
C SER A 60 -0.74 -14.93 -26.58
N THR A 61 -0.49 -14.13 -25.53
CA THR A 61 0.83 -14.07 -24.86
C THR A 61 0.91 -15.02 -23.67
N PHE A 62 -0.22 -15.45 -23.13
CA PHE A 62 -0.27 -16.34 -21.98
C PHE A 62 -1.06 -17.61 -22.30
N PRO A 63 -0.53 -18.79 -21.98
CA PRO A 63 -1.29 -20.03 -22.12
C PRO A 63 -2.50 -20.09 -21.16
N ASN A 64 -2.52 -19.28 -20.07
CA ASN A 64 -3.58 -19.19 -19.06
C ASN A 64 -3.82 -17.74 -18.59
N THR A 65 -4.99 -17.45 -18.01
CA THR A 65 -5.34 -16.11 -17.48
C THR A 65 -4.35 -15.65 -16.40
N PRO A 66 -3.74 -14.45 -16.51
CA PRO A 66 -2.76 -13.98 -15.55
C PRO A 66 -3.41 -13.54 -14.22
N VAL A 67 -2.67 -13.66 -13.12
CA VAL A 67 -3.14 -13.38 -11.76
C VAL A 67 -2.47 -12.12 -11.19
N CYS A 68 -3.29 -11.22 -10.64
CA CYS A 68 -2.84 -10.04 -9.91
C CYS A 68 -3.33 -10.08 -8.46
N VAL A 69 -2.40 -10.04 -7.50
CA VAL A 69 -2.69 -9.97 -6.07
C VAL A 69 -2.60 -8.53 -5.61
N ILE A 70 -3.67 -8.00 -4.99
CA ILE A 70 -3.74 -6.62 -4.51
C ILE A 70 -4.11 -6.62 -3.03
N THR A 71 -3.20 -6.11 -2.20
CA THR A 71 -3.45 -5.95 -0.76
C THR A 71 -4.15 -4.63 -0.44
N GLY A 72 -5.07 -4.63 0.54
CA GLY A 72 -5.82 -3.43 0.91
C GLY A 72 -6.74 -2.95 -0.21
N ALA A 73 -7.28 -3.88 -0.99
CA ALA A 73 -8.08 -3.60 -2.18
C ALA A 73 -9.54 -3.22 -1.89
N THR A 74 -9.95 -3.16 -0.61
CA THR A 74 -11.34 -2.88 -0.22
C THR A 74 -11.72 -1.40 -0.22
N SER A 75 -10.77 -0.49 -0.47
CA SER A 75 -11.05 0.96 -0.50
C SER A 75 -9.98 1.73 -1.30
N GLY A 76 -10.25 3.01 -1.57
CA GLY A 76 -9.29 3.98 -2.09
C GLY A 76 -8.56 3.53 -3.36
N LEU A 77 -7.23 3.69 -3.34
CA LEU A 77 -6.34 3.32 -4.45
C LEU A 77 -6.37 1.83 -4.76
N GLY A 78 -6.46 0.97 -3.74
CA GLY A 78 -6.52 -0.48 -3.91
C GLY A 78 -7.78 -0.91 -4.67
N PHE A 79 -8.93 -0.37 -4.29
CA PHE A 79 -10.20 -0.62 -4.98
C PHE A 79 -10.17 -0.16 -6.45
N SER A 80 -9.71 1.07 -6.67
CA SER A 80 -9.64 1.65 -8.02
C SER A 80 -8.68 0.85 -8.92
N THR A 81 -7.56 0.42 -8.37
CA THR A 81 -6.60 -0.47 -9.05
C THR A 81 -7.25 -1.82 -9.39
N ALA A 82 -7.97 -2.44 -8.45
CA ALA A 82 -8.67 -3.70 -8.69
C ALA A 82 -9.71 -3.58 -9.82
N CYS A 83 -10.51 -2.51 -9.83
CA CYS A 83 -11.45 -2.21 -10.91
C CYS A 83 -10.72 -2.13 -12.26
N LYS A 84 -9.62 -1.37 -12.33
CA LYS A 84 -8.89 -1.17 -13.59
C LYS A 84 -8.24 -2.46 -14.08
N ILE A 85 -7.53 -3.18 -13.21
CA ILE A 85 -6.84 -4.43 -13.55
C ILE A 85 -7.85 -5.53 -13.97
N SER A 86 -9.04 -5.58 -13.36
CA SER A 86 -10.07 -6.54 -13.76
C SER A 86 -10.52 -6.38 -15.23
N LYS A 87 -10.44 -5.17 -15.78
CA LYS A 87 -10.78 -4.85 -17.17
C LYS A 87 -9.66 -5.18 -18.16
N GLU A 88 -8.46 -5.48 -17.65
CA GLU A 88 -7.29 -5.86 -18.45
C GLU A 88 -7.13 -7.39 -18.56
N GLY A 89 -8.14 -8.16 -18.17
CA GLY A 89 -8.17 -9.62 -18.34
C GLY A 89 -7.43 -10.42 -17.26
N PHE A 90 -7.07 -9.80 -16.14
CA PHE A 90 -6.47 -10.50 -15.01
C PHE A 90 -7.53 -11.13 -14.10
N VAL A 91 -7.17 -12.26 -13.50
CA VAL A 91 -7.82 -12.72 -12.27
C VAL A 91 -7.31 -11.87 -11.12
N VAL A 92 -8.18 -11.10 -10.48
CA VAL A 92 -7.81 -10.19 -9.40
C VAL A 92 -8.06 -10.84 -8.06
N VAL A 93 -6.98 -11.06 -7.31
CA VAL A 93 -7.00 -11.53 -5.94
C VAL A 93 -7.04 -10.32 -5.00
N ILE A 94 -8.18 -10.11 -4.38
CA ILE A 94 -8.49 -8.99 -3.48
C ILE A 94 -8.19 -9.43 -2.05
N VAL A 95 -7.20 -8.80 -1.42
CA VAL A 95 -6.79 -9.14 -0.04
C VAL A 95 -7.16 -8.02 0.91
N GLY A 96 -7.81 -8.37 2.02
CA GLY A 96 -8.27 -7.41 3.04
C GLY A 96 -8.61 -8.09 4.36
N ARG A 97 -8.91 -7.31 5.40
CA ARG A 97 -9.13 -7.84 6.77
C ARG A 97 -10.58 -8.17 7.12
N SER A 98 -11.53 -7.49 6.47
CA SER A 98 -12.96 -7.65 6.76
C SER A 98 -13.60 -8.41 5.63
N GLU A 99 -14.16 -9.59 5.92
CA GLU A 99 -14.90 -10.39 4.96
C GLU A 99 -16.09 -9.60 4.38
N GLN A 100 -16.81 -8.86 5.22
CA GLN A 100 -17.90 -8.00 4.78
C GLN A 100 -17.44 -7.00 3.71
N LEU A 101 -16.35 -6.25 3.98
CA LEU A 101 -15.83 -5.29 3.00
C LEU A 101 -15.29 -5.97 1.74
N LEU A 102 -14.76 -7.19 1.85
CA LEU A 102 -14.31 -7.97 0.69
C LEU A 102 -15.51 -8.37 -0.19
N SER A 103 -16.59 -8.88 0.40
CA SER A 103 -17.81 -9.23 -0.32
C SER A 103 -18.46 -8.02 -0.98
N GLU A 104 -18.53 -6.88 -0.28
CA GLU A 104 -19.01 -5.62 -0.85
C GLU A 104 -18.13 -5.15 -2.01
N THR A 105 -16.81 -5.31 -1.89
CA THR A 105 -15.85 -4.93 -2.93
C THR A 105 -16.02 -5.78 -4.19
N ILE A 106 -16.16 -7.11 -4.04
CA ILE A 106 -16.44 -8.00 -5.17
C ILE A 106 -17.71 -7.57 -5.89
N ARG A 107 -18.80 -7.32 -5.15
CA ARG A 107 -20.08 -6.87 -5.72
C ARG A 107 -19.90 -5.58 -6.52
N LYS A 108 -19.29 -4.56 -5.92
CA LYS A 108 -19.06 -3.27 -6.58
C LYS A 108 -18.22 -3.40 -7.84
N ILE A 109 -17.20 -4.27 -7.87
CA ILE A 109 -16.39 -4.49 -9.07
C ILE A 109 -17.21 -5.22 -10.14
N LYS A 110 -17.99 -6.23 -9.76
CA LYS A 110 -18.88 -6.98 -10.66
C LYS A 110 -19.96 -6.09 -11.28
N ASP A 111 -20.54 -5.16 -10.52
CA ASP A 111 -21.50 -4.17 -11.03
C ASP A 111 -20.88 -3.26 -12.12
N LEU A 112 -19.56 -3.05 -12.08
CA LEU A 112 -18.80 -2.24 -13.05
C LEU A 112 -18.18 -3.06 -14.21
N ASN A 113 -18.08 -4.38 -14.02
CA ASN A 113 -17.47 -5.34 -14.94
C ASN A 113 -17.98 -6.74 -14.60
N GLU A 114 -19.08 -7.15 -15.24
CA GLU A 114 -19.77 -8.41 -14.97
C GLU A 114 -18.83 -9.63 -15.18
N ASP A 115 -17.95 -9.55 -16.17
CA ASP A 115 -16.99 -10.60 -16.53
C ASP A 115 -15.75 -10.64 -15.63
N ALA A 116 -15.62 -9.72 -14.66
CA ALA A 116 -14.44 -9.65 -13.80
C ALA A 116 -14.17 -10.98 -13.07
N GLN A 117 -13.00 -11.56 -13.24
CA GLN A 117 -12.60 -12.75 -12.48
C GLN A 117 -11.96 -12.32 -11.17
N LEU A 118 -12.65 -12.55 -10.05
CA LEU A 118 -12.26 -12.03 -8.74
C LEU A 118 -12.20 -13.16 -7.72
N LYS A 119 -11.20 -13.10 -6.84
CA LYS A 119 -11.12 -13.95 -5.64
C LYS A 119 -10.78 -13.09 -4.44
N ALA A 120 -11.54 -13.21 -3.35
CA ALA A 120 -11.20 -12.56 -2.10
C ALA A 120 -10.49 -13.53 -1.15
N PHE A 121 -9.51 -13.01 -0.41
CA PHE A 121 -8.96 -13.66 0.77
C PHE A 121 -8.92 -12.70 1.94
N GLN A 122 -9.33 -13.19 3.10
CA GLN A 122 -9.14 -12.50 4.34
C GLN A 122 -7.68 -12.68 4.80
N ALA A 123 -6.96 -11.58 5.03
CA ALA A 123 -5.63 -11.60 5.62
C ALA A 123 -5.34 -10.30 6.38
N ASP A 124 -4.72 -10.43 7.54
CA ASP A 124 -4.16 -9.32 8.29
C ASP A 124 -2.64 -9.24 8.10
N LEU A 125 -2.19 -8.20 7.38
CA LEU A 125 -0.76 -7.98 7.15
C LEU A 125 0.01 -7.51 8.39
N SER A 126 -0.65 -7.21 9.52
CA SER A 126 0.06 -7.06 10.79
C SER A 126 0.39 -8.40 11.49
N SER A 127 -0.02 -9.55 10.93
CA SER A 127 0.25 -10.87 11.51
C SER A 127 0.98 -11.77 10.52
N VAL A 128 2.17 -12.26 10.88
CA VAL A 128 2.95 -13.19 10.04
C VAL A 128 2.21 -14.50 9.85
N GLU A 129 1.56 -15.00 10.89
CA GLU A 129 0.73 -16.22 10.81
C GLU A 129 -0.41 -16.05 9.80
N SER A 130 -1.09 -14.90 9.82
CA SER A 130 -2.14 -14.61 8.84
C SER A 130 -1.61 -14.56 7.40
N ILE A 131 -0.40 -14.04 7.19
CA ILE A 131 0.23 -13.99 5.86
C ILE A 131 0.60 -15.40 5.38
N ILE A 132 1.10 -16.27 6.26
CA ILE A 132 1.40 -17.67 5.93
C ILE A 132 0.12 -18.40 5.51
N LYS A 133 -0.95 -18.29 6.30
CA LYS A 133 -2.27 -18.86 5.99
C LYS A 133 -2.80 -18.37 4.64
N PHE A 134 -2.66 -17.08 4.36
CA PHE A 134 -3.02 -16.50 3.07
C PHE A 134 -2.22 -17.12 1.92
N LYS A 135 -0.89 -17.20 2.05
CA LYS A 135 -0.01 -17.79 1.04
C LYS A 135 -0.39 -19.24 0.72
N ASP A 136 -0.67 -20.05 1.74
CA ASP A 136 -1.11 -21.44 1.54
C ASP A 136 -2.48 -21.51 0.87
N SER A 137 -3.44 -20.69 1.30
CA SER A 137 -4.78 -20.63 0.72
C SER A 137 -4.76 -20.16 -0.75
N LEU A 138 -3.91 -19.18 -1.07
CA LEU A 138 -3.71 -18.71 -2.44
C LEU A 138 -3.13 -19.82 -3.31
N ARG A 139 -2.08 -20.50 -2.85
CA ARG A 139 -1.45 -21.60 -3.58
C ARG A 139 -2.45 -22.72 -3.85
N GLN A 140 -3.21 -23.13 -2.83
CA GLN A 140 -4.21 -24.19 -2.99
C GLN A 140 -5.28 -23.77 -4.00
N TRP A 141 -5.82 -22.55 -3.89
CA TRP A 141 -6.82 -22.05 -4.81
C TRP A 141 -6.32 -21.96 -6.27
N LEU A 142 -5.05 -21.59 -6.48
CA LEU A 142 -4.46 -21.59 -7.83
C LEU A 142 -4.45 -22.99 -8.45
N LEU A 143 -4.10 -24.01 -7.66
CA LEU A 143 -4.12 -25.41 -8.08
C LEU A 143 -5.55 -25.88 -8.40
N ASP A 144 -6.51 -25.56 -7.53
CA ASP A 144 -7.91 -25.99 -7.69
C ASP A 144 -8.61 -25.30 -8.88
N SER A 145 -8.18 -24.08 -9.23
CA SER A 145 -8.83 -23.27 -10.27
C SER A 145 -8.32 -23.54 -11.68
N ASN A 146 -7.47 -24.56 -11.86
CA ASN A 146 -6.79 -24.88 -13.13
C ASN A 146 -6.05 -23.66 -13.74
N LEU A 147 -5.60 -22.74 -12.87
CA LEU A 147 -4.76 -21.61 -13.25
C LEU A 147 -3.30 -22.05 -13.23
N HIS A 148 -2.44 -21.32 -13.94
CA HIS A 148 -1.01 -21.50 -13.75
C HIS A 148 -0.65 -21.17 -12.30
N CYS A 149 0.19 -21.99 -11.65
CA CYS A 149 0.58 -21.80 -10.26
C CYS A 149 1.64 -20.69 -10.12
N SER A 150 1.28 -19.48 -10.56
CA SER A 150 2.13 -18.29 -10.52
C SER A 150 1.31 -17.02 -10.32
N VAL A 151 1.99 -15.95 -9.94
CA VAL A 151 1.41 -14.60 -9.79
C VAL A 151 2.20 -13.67 -10.70
N GLN A 152 1.53 -12.95 -11.60
CA GLN A 152 2.19 -12.03 -12.54
C GLN A 152 2.39 -10.65 -11.93
N ILE A 153 1.48 -10.21 -11.04
CA ILE A 153 1.56 -8.89 -10.42
C ILE A 153 1.23 -9.00 -8.93
N LEU A 154 2.14 -8.54 -8.07
CA LEU A 154 1.89 -8.32 -6.65
C LEU A 154 1.86 -6.82 -6.36
N ILE A 155 0.73 -6.32 -5.85
CA ILE A 155 0.56 -4.92 -5.44
C ILE A 155 0.48 -4.84 -3.91
N ASN A 156 1.58 -4.41 -3.30
CA ASN A 156 1.68 -4.10 -1.88
C ASN A 156 1.06 -2.72 -1.59
N ASN A 157 -0.26 -2.64 -1.70
CA ASN A 157 -1.03 -1.41 -1.49
C ASN A 157 -1.46 -1.20 -0.03
N ALA A 158 -1.76 -2.27 0.71
CA ALA A 158 -2.28 -2.17 2.07
C ALA A 158 -1.41 -1.25 2.95
N GLY A 159 -2.05 -0.37 3.70
CA GLY A 159 -1.38 0.45 4.68
C GLY A 159 -2.37 1.19 5.57
N ILE A 160 -1.92 1.54 6.77
CA ILE A 160 -2.69 2.25 7.78
C ILE A 160 -1.93 3.49 8.25
N LEU A 161 -2.71 4.48 8.71
CA LEU A 161 -2.24 5.61 9.49
C LEU A 161 -2.90 5.51 10.86
N ALA A 162 -2.21 4.93 11.84
CA ALA A 162 -2.73 4.78 13.20
C ALA A 162 -2.49 6.07 14.01
N THR A 163 -3.49 6.52 14.76
CA THR A 163 -3.39 7.71 15.63
C THR A 163 -3.00 7.37 17.07
N SER A 164 -3.00 6.08 17.44
CA SER A 164 -2.66 5.56 18.77
C SER A 164 -1.68 4.39 18.64
N PRO A 165 -0.77 4.19 19.60
CA PRO A 165 0.20 3.10 19.54
C PRO A 165 -0.52 1.76 19.75
N ARG A 166 -0.19 0.79 18.90
CA ARG A 166 -0.60 -0.61 19.03
C ARG A 166 0.57 -1.49 18.65
N VAL A 167 0.65 -2.67 19.24
CA VAL A 167 1.75 -3.61 19.02
C VAL A 167 1.20 -4.88 18.40
N THR A 168 1.88 -5.39 17.38
CA THR A 168 1.54 -6.67 16.74
C THR A 168 1.92 -7.85 17.63
N ALA A 169 1.48 -9.07 17.30
CA ALA A 169 1.85 -10.27 18.03
C ALA A 169 3.37 -10.49 18.10
N GLU A 170 4.08 -10.10 17.03
CA GLU A 170 5.53 -10.18 16.88
C GLU A 170 6.27 -9.06 17.61
N GLY A 171 5.56 -8.14 18.27
CA GLY A 171 6.18 -7.07 19.03
C GLY A 171 6.61 -5.87 18.19
N TYR A 172 6.05 -5.67 17.00
CA TYR A 172 6.27 -4.47 16.18
C TYR A 172 5.21 -3.41 16.46
N ASP A 173 5.53 -2.14 16.22
CA ASP A 173 4.48 -1.13 16.06
C ASP A 173 3.52 -1.53 14.92
N GLN A 174 2.22 -1.36 15.11
CA GLN A 174 1.20 -1.80 14.14
C GLN A 174 1.37 -1.15 12.76
N MET A 175 1.71 0.14 12.68
CA MET A 175 1.95 0.79 11.39
C MET A 175 3.17 0.18 10.71
N ILE A 176 4.24 -0.09 11.45
CA ILE A 176 5.44 -0.75 10.91
C ILE A 176 5.13 -2.18 10.46
N GLY A 177 4.37 -2.90 11.28
CA GLY A 177 3.87 -4.24 11.00
C GLY A 177 3.11 -4.29 9.68
N THR A 178 2.02 -3.52 9.56
CA THR A 178 1.18 -3.54 8.35
C THR A 178 1.87 -2.89 7.14
N ASN A 179 2.50 -1.72 7.30
CA ASN A 179 2.98 -0.93 6.17
C ASN A 179 4.33 -1.43 5.65
N TYR A 180 5.13 -2.16 6.41
CA TYR A 180 6.45 -2.57 5.97
C TYR A 180 6.70 -4.06 6.17
N VAL A 181 6.70 -4.53 7.42
CA VAL A 181 7.08 -5.91 7.75
C VAL A 181 6.17 -6.92 7.03
N GLY A 182 4.86 -6.69 7.07
CA GLY A 182 3.88 -7.55 6.41
C GLY A 182 4.04 -7.58 4.89
N ALA A 183 4.27 -6.43 4.26
CA ALA A 183 4.52 -6.36 2.81
C ALA A 183 5.82 -7.08 2.42
N PHE A 184 6.88 -6.94 3.24
CA PHE A 184 8.14 -7.65 3.04
C PHE A 184 7.97 -9.17 3.16
N VAL A 185 7.37 -9.62 4.26
CA VAL A 185 7.12 -11.05 4.53
C VAL A 185 6.25 -11.65 3.43
N LEU A 186 5.17 -10.97 3.06
CA LEU A 186 4.30 -11.40 1.96
C LEU A 186 5.07 -11.56 0.67
N THR A 187 5.87 -10.56 0.29
CA THR A 187 6.69 -10.60 -0.93
C THR A 187 7.65 -11.78 -0.92
N LYS A 188 8.36 -12.00 0.20
CA LYS A 188 9.29 -13.12 0.34
C LYS A 188 8.58 -14.48 0.25
N LEU A 189 7.39 -14.61 0.83
CA LEU A 189 6.61 -15.86 0.82
C LEU A 189 5.99 -16.16 -0.54
N LEU A 190 5.64 -15.13 -1.31
CA LEU A 190 5.11 -15.26 -2.66
C LEU A 190 6.19 -15.30 -3.74
N LEU A 191 7.47 -15.08 -3.39
CA LEU A 191 8.58 -15.07 -4.34
C LEU A 191 8.62 -16.32 -5.23
N PRO A 192 8.45 -17.55 -4.70
CA PRO A 192 8.41 -18.74 -5.56
C PRO A 192 7.27 -18.73 -6.58
N LEU A 193 6.10 -18.15 -6.26
CA LEU A 193 4.98 -18.02 -7.21
C LEU A 193 5.25 -16.93 -8.25
N LEU A 194 6.01 -15.90 -7.89
CA LEU A 194 6.38 -14.81 -8.79
C LEU A 194 7.48 -15.27 -9.78
N GLU A 195 8.47 -16.02 -9.30
CA GLU A 195 9.57 -16.58 -10.11
C GLU A 195 9.12 -17.71 -11.04
N ASN A 196 8.15 -18.53 -10.62
CA ASN A 196 7.58 -19.59 -11.44
C ASN A 196 6.71 -19.08 -12.60
N SER A 197 6.54 -17.76 -12.76
CA SER A 197 5.72 -17.21 -13.84
C SER A 197 6.42 -17.41 -15.20
N PRO A 198 5.69 -17.83 -16.25
CA PRO A 198 6.27 -17.99 -17.60
C PRO A 198 6.67 -16.65 -18.24
N VAL A 199 6.24 -15.54 -17.64
CA VAL A 199 6.66 -14.19 -18.00
C VAL A 199 7.23 -13.49 -16.77
N SER A 200 8.02 -12.44 -16.99
CA SER A 200 8.53 -11.59 -15.92
C SER A 200 7.39 -11.00 -15.07
N SER A 201 7.36 -11.39 -13.80
CA SER A 201 6.43 -10.89 -12.80
C SER A 201 6.83 -9.51 -12.29
N LYS A 202 5.86 -8.72 -11.84
CA LYS A 202 6.08 -7.38 -11.31
C LYS A 202 5.61 -7.25 -9.88
N ILE A 203 6.41 -6.58 -9.06
CA ILE A 203 6.03 -6.18 -7.71
C ILE A 203 5.90 -4.66 -7.67
N VAL A 204 4.78 -4.18 -7.15
CA VAL A 204 4.44 -2.76 -7.05
C VAL A 204 4.24 -2.41 -5.58
N ASN A 205 5.14 -1.61 -5.03
CA ASN A 205 5.06 -1.14 -3.65
C ASN A 205 4.43 0.25 -3.57
N VAL A 206 3.22 0.37 -3.02
CA VAL A 206 2.57 1.67 -2.88
C VAL A 206 3.14 2.42 -1.68
N THR A 207 3.98 3.41 -1.96
CA THR A 207 4.60 4.29 -0.98
C THR A 207 3.78 5.57 -0.76
N SER A 208 4.37 6.58 -0.14
CA SER A 208 3.77 7.91 0.02
C SER A 208 4.88 8.95 -0.08
N PHE A 209 4.61 10.15 -0.62
CA PHE A 209 5.59 11.24 -0.73
C PHE A 209 6.29 11.61 0.59
N THR A 210 5.64 11.33 1.72
CA THR A 210 6.18 11.57 3.06
C THR A 210 7.40 10.68 3.40
N HIS A 211 7.70 9.65 2.60
CA HIS A 211 8.86 8.77 2.78
C HIS A 211 10.22 9.50 2.79
N ARG A 212 10.30 10.72 2.25
CA ARG A 212 11.54 11.52 2.16
C ARG A 212 11.95 12.18 3.49
N ALA A 213 11.08 12.22 4.51
CA ALA A 213 11.29 12.99 5.73
C ALA A 213 11.75 12.17 6.96
N GLY A 214 11.53 10.86 6.99
CA GLY A 214 11.75 10.06 8.20
C GLY A 214 13.21 9.69 8.46
N ARG A 215 13.85 10.31 9.47
CA ARG A 215 15.01 9.76 10.20
C ARG A 215 14.52 9.32 11.57
N VAL A 216 14.42 8.02 11.80
CA VAL A 216 13.91 7.48 13.05
C VAL A 216 14.80 6.32 13.52
N ASP A 217 15.09 6.30 14.82
CA ASP A 217 15.96 5.37 15.54
C ASP A 217 15.36 3.95 15.61
N GLU A 218 16.20 2.91 15.62
CA GLU A 218 15.80 1.49 15.55
C GLU A 218 14.82 1.09 16.65
N GLY A 219 14.92 1.70 17.83
CA GLY A 219 14.00 1.48 18.96
C GLY A 219 12.53 1.87 18.69
N THR A 220 12.25 2.62 17.62
CA THR A 220 10.89 2.99 17.19
C THR A 220 10.14 1.82 16.55
N VAL A 221 10.88 0.88 15.96
CA VAL A 221 10.28 -0.31 15.33
C VAL A 221 9.56 -1.19 16.35
N SER A 222 10.05 -1.22 17.59
CA SER A 222 9.58 -2.17 18.61
C SER A 222 8.19 -1.86 19.17
N GLY A 223 7.56 -0.70 18.94
CA GLY A 223 6.19 -0.39 19.41
C GLY A 223 5.96 -0.32 20.94
N LYS A 224 6.61 -1.19 21.73
CA LYS A 224 6.59 -1.32 23.19
C LYS A 224 7.03 -0.02 23.88
N LYS A 225 7.97 0.72 23.29
CA LYS A 225 8.42 2.03 23.78
C LYS A 225 7.31 3.09 23.75
N PHE A 226 6.36 2.98 22.81
CA PHE A 226 5.26 3.94 22.69
C PHE A 226 4.06 3.58 23.56
N LEU A 227 3.94 2.33 24.02
CA LEU A 227 2.92 1.93 24.99
C LEU A 227 3.10 2.63 26.35
N SER A 228 4.34 2.91 26.75
CA SER A 228 4.68 3.61 27.99
C SER A 228 4.81 5.12 27.83
N SER A 229 4.76 5.63 26.60
CA SER A 229 4.88 7.07 26.30
C SER A 229 3.52 7.75 26.35
N LYS A 230 3.47 8.98 26.89
CA LYS A 230 2.27 9.84 26.82
C LYS A 230 1.94 10.31 25.40
N HIS A 231 2.90 10.24 24.48
CA HIS A 231 2.74 10.73 23.11
C HIS A 231 3.24 9.71 22.09
N TYR A 232 2.40 9.42 21.09
CA TYR A 232 2.72 8.56 19.97
C TYR A 232 3.07 9.42 18.74
N PRO A 233 4.32 9.34 18.23
CA PRO A 233 4.76 10.15 17.10
C PRO A 233 4.26 9.55 15.77
N TYR A 234 2.95 9.44 15.58
CA TYR A 234 2.33 8.72 14.46
C TYR A 234 2.81 9.17 13.08
N ALA A 235 3.02 10.49 12.88
CA ALA A 235 3.51 11.02 11.61
C ALA A 235 4.91 10.47 11.27
N GLN A 236 5.83 10.46 12.24
CA GLN A 236 7.19 9.97 12.05
C GLN A 236 7.22 8.46 11.81
N VAL A 237 6.40 7.70 12.55
CA VAL A 237 6.28 6.24 12.38
C VAL A 237 5.71 5.92 10.99
N TYR A 238 4.70 6.65 10.54
CA TYR A 238 4.13 6.50 9.20
C TYR A 238 5.16 6.82 8.11
N GLU A 239 5.86 7.95 8.19
CA GLU A 239 6.92 8.35 7.27
C GLU A 239 8.02 7.29 7.16
N TYR A 240 8.49 6.80 8.31
CA TYR A 240 9.49 5.75 8.38
C TYR A 240 9.00 4.46 7.72
N SER A 241 7.75 4.06 7.98
CA SER A 241 7.15 2.87 7.36
C SER A 241 7.13 2.95 5.83
N LYS A 242 6.83 4.13 5.28
CA LYS A 242 6.79 4.38 3.84
C LYS A 242 8.18 4.47 3.22
N ARG A 243 9.18 4.98 3.96
CA ARG A 243 10.59 4.96 3.56
C ARG A 243 11.15 3.56 3.46
N LYS A 244 10.92 2.72 4.47
CA LYS A 244 11.36 1.32 4.45
C LYS A 244 10.70 0.54 3.32
N ARG A 245 9.43 0.81 3.02
CA ARG A 245 8.75 0.24 1.84
C ARG A 245 9.40 0.66 0.51
N HIS A 246 9.91 1.88 0.39
CA HIS A 246 10.64 2.29 -0.81
C HIS A 246 11.98 1.54 -0.97
N ILE A 247 12.73 1.37 0.12
CA ILE A 247 13.97 0.58 0.10
C ILE A 247 13.69 -0.89 -0.25
N LEU A 248 12.56 -1.44 0.22
CA LEU A 248 12.13 -2.77 -0.20
C LEU A 248 11.97 -2.88 -1.72
N ASP A 249 11.43 -1.83 -2.35
CA ASP A 249 11.29 -1.78 -3.80
C ASP A 249 12.64 -1.89 -4.50
N GLU A 250 13.65 -1.15 -4.04
CA GLU A 250 15.02 -1.22 -4.57
C GLU A 250 15.63 -2.62 -4.43
N LEU A 251 15.45 -3.26 -3.26
CA LEU A 251 15.99 -4.61 -3.00
C LEU A 251 15.29 -5.70 -3.81
N VAL A 252 13.98 -5.59 -3.98
CA VAL A 252 13.18 -6.54 -4.76
C VAL A 252 13.49 -6.42 -6.24
N GLN A 253 13.59 -5.19 -6.76
CA GLN A 253 14.00 -4.95 -8.14
C GLN A 253 15.41 -5.49 -8.39
N ALA A 254 16.34 -5.39 -7.44
CA ALA A 254 17.65 -6.02 -7.58
C ALA A 254 17.60 -7.56 -7.60
N THR A 255 16.60 -8.19 -6.98
CA THR A 255 16.50 -9.65 -6.89
C THR A 255 15.78 -10.27 -8.09
N LEU A 256 14.76 -9.61 -8.64
CA LEU A 256 13.98 -10.12 -9.79
C LEU A 256 14.65 -9.88 -11.16
N TYR A 257 15.71 -9.08 -11.21
CA TYR A 257 16.46 -8.74 -12.43
C TYR A 257 17.86 -9.39 -12.50
N LEU A 258 18.16 -10.33 -11.58
CA LEU A 258 19.30 -11.24 -11.65
C LEU A 258 18.85 -12.60 -12.21
#